data_AF-A0AAP2BJ85-F1
#
_entry.id   AF-A0AAP2BJ85-F1
#
_cell.length_a   1.000
_cell.length_b   1.000
_cell.length_c   1.000
_cell.angle_alpha   90.00
_cell.angle_beta   90.00
_cell.angle_gamma   90.00
#
_symmetry.space_group_name_H-M   'P 1'
#
loop_
_entity.id
_entity.type
_entity.pdbx_description
1 polymer ?
#
loop_
_entity_poly.entity_id
_entity_poly.type
_entity_poly.pdbx_seq_one_letter_code
_entity_poly.pdbx_strand_id
1 'polypeptide(L)'
;MSETKMFLMSAGLSLACSALLVAAFSYTDKSSQIEALAKQSKKPVYLSTQEKMNKEMADIMLPLLQKQRKEEEARKKIKKPDTVYAPEQLQNSRGY
;
A
#
# COMPACT_ATOMS: atom_id res chain seq x y z
N MET A 1 67.88 -2.76 16.35
CA MET A 1 67.40 -4.16 16.17
C MET A 1 66.03 -4.44 16.85
N SER A 2 65.45 -3.50 17.61
CA SER A 2 64.15 -3.67 18.29
C SER A 2 62.96 -3.27 17.43
N GLU A 3 63.08 -2.25 16.58
CA GLU A 3 61.96 -1.72 15.80
C GLU A 3 61.44 -2.71 14.75
N THR A 4 62.32 -3.39 14.02
CA THR A 4 61.93 -4.40 13.03
C THR A 4 61.20 -5.60 13.66
N LYS A 5 61.54 -5.96 14.91
CA LYS A 5 60.84 -6.99 15.68
C LYS A 5 59.45 -6.53 16.10
N MET A 6 59.30 -5.25 16.47
CA MET A 6 57.98 -4.67 16.80
C MET A 6 57.08 -4.60 15.56
N PHE A 7 57.63 -4.23 14.40
CA PHE A 7 56.88 -4.26 13.14
C PHE A 7 56.41 -5.67 12.79
N LEU A 8 57.28 -6.68 12.85
CA LEU A 8 56.90 -8.07 12.60
C LEU A 8 55.84 -8.59 13.59
N MET A 9 55.96 -8.24 14.87
CA MET A 9 54.95 -8.56 15.88
C MET A 9 53.61 -7.89 15.58
N SER A 10 53.59 -6.62 15.20
CA SER A 10 52.35 -5.92 14.84
C SER A 10 51.69 -6.49 13.58
N ALA A 11 52.49 -6.91 12.59
CA ALA A 11 52.00 -7.53 11.36
C ALA A 11 51.44 -8.94 11.64
N GLY A 12 52.08 -9.70 12.52
CA GLY A 12 51.55 -11.01 12.97
C GLY A 12 50.24 -10.85 13.75
N LEU A 13 50.16 -9.84 14.61
CA LEU A 13 48.99 -9.58 15.44
C LEU A 13 47.80 -9.06 14.61
N SER A 14 48.06 -8.26 13.57
CA SER A 14 47.01 -7.79 12.65
C SER A 14 46.47 -8.93 11.76
N LEU A 15 47.33 -9.85 11.32
CA LEU A 15 46.92 -11.05 10.59
C LEU A 15 46.12 -12.03 11.46
N ALA A 16 46.53 -12.23 12.71
CA ALA A 16 45.78 -13.05 13.65
C ALA A 16 44.40 -12.44 13.96
N CYS A 17 44.34 -11.12 14.12
CA CYS A 17 43.09 -10.41 14.40
C CYS A 17 42.13 -10.46 13.20
N SER A 18 42.62 -10.27 11.98
CA SER A 18 41.79 -10.36 10.77
C SER A 18 41.26 -11.79 10.53
N ALA A 19 42.08 -12.82 10.78
CA ALA A 19 41.65 -14.21 10.70
C ALA A 19 40.55 -14.54 11.72
N LEU A 20 40.67 -14.06 12.96
CA LEU A 20 39.65 -14.23 14.00
C LEU A 20 38.34 -13.52 13.66
N LEU A 21 38.42 -12.32 13.07
CA LEU A 21 37.22 -11.60 12.62
C LEU A 21 36.52 -12.36 11.48
N VAL A 22 37.26 -12.86 10.49
CA VAL A 22 36.69 -13.66 9.40
C VAL A 22 36.05 -14.95 9.93
N ALA A 23 36.69 -15.62 10.88
CA ALA A 23 36.14 -16.80 11.54
C ALA A 23 34.88 -16.47 12.33
N ALA A 24 34.88 -15.36 13.10
CA ALA A 24 33.70 -14.89 13.83
C ALA A 24 32.54 -14.56 12.89
N PHE A 25 32.80 -13.85 11.78
CA PHE A 25 31.79 -13.53 10.78
C PHE A 25 31.24 -14.78 10.07
N SER A 26 32.09 -15.77 9.82
CA SER A 26 31.69 -17.05 9.21
C SER A 26 30.88 -17.92 10.17
N TYR A 27 31.21 -17.91 11.46
CA TYR A 27 30.46 -18.62 12.51
C TYR A 27 29.16 -17.92 12.90
N THR A 28 29.09 -16.60 12.76
CA THR A 28 27.83 -15.87 12.87
C THR A 28 27.05 -16.12 11.59
N ASP A 29 26.49 -17.32 11.47
CA ASP A 29 25.68 -17.73 10.33
C ASP A 29 24.34 -16.97 10.33
N LYS A 30 24.44 -15.71 9.93
CA LYS A 30 23.36 -14.77 9.76
C LYS A 30 22.55 -15.12 8.52
N SER A 31 22.95 -16.11 7.72
CA SER A 31 22.22 -16.55 6.52
C SER A 31 20.79 -16.95 6.87
N SER A 32 20.60 -17.69 7.96
CA SER A 32 19.28 -18.08 8.47
C SER A 32 18.43 -16.89 8.91
N GLN A 33 19.04 -15.88 9.56
CA GLN A 33 18.37 -14.65 9.97
C GLN A 33 18.02 -13.77 8.75
N ILE A 34 18.90 -13.69 7.75
CA ILE A 34 18.69 -12.98 6.50
C ILE A 34 17.60 -13.67 5.67
N GLU A 35 17.60 -15.01 5.62
CA GLU A 35 16.58 -15.80 4.94
C GLU A 35 15.21 -15.67 5.63
N ALA A 36 15.19 -15.66 6.97
CA ALA A 36 13.98 -15.40 7.75
C ALA A 36 13.44 -13.98 7.51
N LEU A 37 14.32 -12.97 7.48
CA LEU A 37 13.96 -11.59 7.17
C LEU A 37 13.44 -11.45 5.73
N ALA A 38 14.06 -12.13 4.77
CA ALA A 38 13.63 -12.17 3.37
C ALA A 38 12.29 -12.91 3.20
N LYS A 39 12.04 -13.98 3.96
CA LYS A 39 10.73 -14.65 4.00
C LYS A 39 9.67 -13.77 4.63
N GLN A 40 10.01 -13.00 5.67
CA GLN A 40 9.10 -12.07 6.33
C GLN A 40 8.78 -10.85 5.45
N SER A 41 9.75 -10.30 4.72
CA SER A 41 9.52 -9.21 3.76
C SER A 41 8.73 -9.65 2.53
N LYS A 42 8.81 -10.92 2.16
CA LYS A 42 7.96 -11.54 1.11
C LYS A 42 6.55 -11.89 1.58
N LYS A 43 6.24 -11.83 2.88
CA LYS A 43 4.84 -11.98 3.32
C LYS A 43 4.09 -10.71 2.92
N PRO A 44 3.08 -10.79 2.03
CA PRO A 44 2.34 -9.62 1.63
C PRO A 44 1.57 -9.10 2.85
N VAL A 45 2.09 -8.03 3.45
CA VAL A 45 1.37 -7.23 4.42
C VAL A 45 0.26 -6.55 3.62
N TYR A 46 -0.98 -6.97 3.86
CA TYR A 46 -2.22 -6.32 3.40
C TYR A 46 -2.72 -6.51 1.95
N LEU A 47 -2.31 -7.57 1.24
CA LEU A 47 -3.05 -7.97 0.03
C LEU A 47 -3.28 -9.47 0.04
N SER A 48 -4.35 -9.89 0.73
CA SER A 48 -5.05 -11.10 0.32
C SER A 48 -5.32 -10.99 -1.17
N THR A 49 -4.97 -12.05 -1.91
CA THR A 49 -5.16 -12.28 -3.35
C THR A 49 -6.11 -11.29 -4.02
N GLN A 50 -5.72 -10.68 -5.14
CA GLN A 50 -6.52 -9.69 -5.90
C GLN A 50 -8.00 -10.07 -6.06
N GLU A 51 -8.27 -11.37 -6.16
CA GLU A 51 -9.61 -11.97 -6.17
C GLU A 51 -10.44 -11.66 -4.91
N LYS A 52 -9.85 -11.74 -3.71
CA LYS A 52 -10.52 -11.43 -2.44
C LYS A 52 -10.82 -9.93 -2.31
N MET A 53 -9.89 -9.07 -2.73
CA MET A 53 -10.09 -7.63 -2.79
C MET A 53 -11.20 -7.26 -3.79
N ASN A 54 -11.21 -7.89 -4.97
CA ASN A 54 -12.27 -7.68 -5.97
C ASN A 54 -13.64 -8.13 -5.44
N LYS A 55 -13.68 -9.24 -4.70
CA LYS A 55 -14.92 -9.73 -4.08
C LYS A 55 -15.43 -8.79 -2.99
N GLU A 56 -14.56 -8.39 -2.06
CA GLU A 56 -14.92 -7.43 -1.00
C GLU A 56 -15.35 -6.08 -1.59
N MET A 57 -14.67 -5.61 -2.64
CA MET A 57 -15.05 -4.38 -3.33
C MET A 57 -16.37 -4.53 -4.10
N ALA A 58 -16.63 -5.68 -4.73
CA ALA A 58 -17.91 -5.94 -5.37
C ALA A 58 -19.07 -6.00 -4.36
N ASP A 59 -18.87 -6.63 -3.20
CA ASP A 59 -19.89 -6.71 -2.13
C ASP A 59 -20.28 -5.31 -1.62
N ILE A 60 -19.33 -4.36 -1.59
CA ILE A 60 -19.57 -2.98 -1.14
C ILE A 60 -20.11 -2.11 -2.28
N MET A 61 -19.51 -2.15 -3.48
CA MET A 61 -19.83 -1.24 -4.57
C MET A 61 -21.10 -1.63 -5.34
N LEU A 62 -21.38 -2.92 -5.53
CA LEU A 62 -22.51 -3.38 -6.34
C LEU A 62 -23.87 -2.87 -5.81
N PRO A 63 -24.17 -2.94 -4.50
CA PRO A 63 -25.43 -2.41 -3.97
C PRO A 63 -25.57 -0.89 -4.14
N LEU A 64 -24.46 -0.15 -4.00
CA LEU A 64 -24.45 1.30 -4.17
C LEU A 64 -24.76 1.69 -5.61
N LEU A 65 -24.13 1.02 -6.58
CA LEU A 65 -24.39 1.24 -8.01
C LEU A 65 -25.83 0.88 -8.39
N GLN A 66 -26.38 -0.20 -7.85
CA GLN A 66 -27.78 -0.57 -8.05
C GLN A 66 -28.74 0.47 -7.49
N LYS A 67 -28.43 1.03 -6.30
CA LYS A 67 -29.23 2.09 -5.69
C LYS A 67 -29.22 3.37 -6.53
N GLN A 68 -28.04 3.81 -6.98
CA GLN A 68 -27.90 4.97 -7.86
C GLN A 68 -28.69 4.79 -9.16
N ARG A 69 -28.60 3.61 -9.79
CA ARG A 69 -29.33 3.32 -11.02
C ARG A 69 -30.85 3.39 -10.83
N LYS A 70 -31.37 2.87 -9.71
CA LYS A 70 -32.79 2.96 -9.37
C LYS A 70 -33.24 4.40 -9.12
N GLU A 71 -32.41 5.22 -8.47
CA GLU A 71 -32.68 6.64 -8.27
C GLU A 71 -32.69 7.41 -9.60
N GLU A 72 -31.78 7.11 -10.53
CA GLU A 72 -31.80 7.69 -11.88
C GLU A 72 -33.04 7.27 -12.69
N GLU A 73 -33.42 5.99 -12.64
CA GLU A 73 -34.64 5.51 -13.30
C GLU A 73 -35.89 6.16 -12.69
N ALA A 74 -35.92 6.37 -11.38
CA ALA A 74 -37.00 7.10 -10.72
C ALA A 74 -37.05 8.57 -11.17
N ARG A 75 -35.90 9.25 -11.27
CA ARG A 75 -35.81 10.62 -11.81
C ARG A 75 -36.26 10.71 -13.27
N LYS A 76 -35.95 9.70 -14.09
CA LYS A 76 -36.39 9.65 -15.50
C LYS A 76 -37.90 9.41 -15.64
N LYS A 77 -38.53 8.73 -14.68
CA LYS A 77 -39.99 8.49 -14.64
C LYS A 77 -40.79 9.68 -14.13
N ILE A 78 -40.15 10.64 -13.44
CA ILE A 78 -40.78 11.91 -13.09
C ILE A 78 -40.92 12.71 -14.40
N LYS A 79 -42.15 12.74 -14.94
CA LYS A 79 -42.49 13.66 -16.03
C LYS A 79 -42.23 15.08 -15.52
N LYS A 80 -41.52 15.89 -16.31
CA LYS A 80 -41.49 17.34 -16.09
C LYS A 80 -42.95 17.81 -16.03
N PRO A 81 -43.33 18.69 -15.09
CA PRO A 81 -44.68 19.23 -15.06
C PRO A 81 -44.99 19.85 -16.44
N ASP A 82 -46.13 19.49 -17.03
CA ASP A 82 -46.56 19.98 -18.35
C ASP A 82 -46.73 21.51 -18.37
N THR A 83 -46.78 22.14 -17.20
CA THR A 83 -46.80 23.58 -17.02
C THR A 83 -45.62 24.02 -16.16
N VAL A 84 -44.55 24.46 -16.82
CA VAL A 84 -43.57 25.34 -16.20
C VAL A 84 -44.05 26.76 -16.47
N TYR A 85 -44.65 27.40 -15.47
CA TYR A 85 -45.02 28.80 -15.61
C TYR A 85 -43.77 29.63 -15.84
N ALA A 86 -43.70 30.33 -16.98
CA ALA A 86 -42.65 31.31 -17.21
C ALA A 86 -42.78 32.42 -16.14
N PRO A 87 -41.67 33.05 -15.71
CA PRO A 87 -41.70 34.13 -14.71
C PRO A 87 -42.71 35.25 -15.06
N GLU A 88 -42.88 35.51 -16.35
CA GLU A 88 -43.84 36.48 -16.91
C GLU A 88 -45.31 36.07 -16.65
N GLN A 89 -45.63 34.79 -16.70
CA GLN A 89 -46.98 34.27 -16.41
C GLN A 89 -47.31 34.37 -14.91
N LEU A 90 -46.29 34.29 -14.04
CA LEU A 90 -46.45 34.47 -12.60
C LEU A 90 -46.66 35.95 -12.23
N GLN A 91 -46.09 36.89 -12.99
CA GLN A 91 -46.31 38.33 -12.79
C GLN A 91 -47.75 38.75 -13.11
N ASN A 92 -48.33 38.28 -14.22
CA ASN A 92 -49.71 38.61 -14.58
C ASN A 92 -50.76 38.02 -13.62
N SER A 93 -50.45 36.90 -12.94
CA SER A 93 -51.33 36.35 -11.89
C SER A 93 -51.35 37.20 -10.60
N ARG A 94 -50.35 38.07 -10.42
CA ARG A 94 -50.19 38.91 -9.23
C ARG A 94 -50.80 40.30 -9.37
N GLY A 95 -51.42 40.62 -10.52
CA GLY A 95 -52.22 41.83 -10.70
C GLY A 95 -51.44 43.14 -10.60
N TYR A 96 -50.19 43.18 -11.07
CA TYR A 96 -49.44 44.42 -11.31
C TYR A 96 -49.52 44.80 -12.79
#